data_AF-A0A7W9ETP7-F1
#
_entry.id   AF-A0A7W9ETP7-F1
#
_cell.length_a   1.000
_cell.length_b   1.000
_cell.length_c   1.000
_cell.angle_alpha   90.00
_cell.angle_beta   90.00
_cell.angle_gamma   90.00
#
_symmetry.space_group_name_H-M   'P 1'
#
loop_
_entity.id
_entity.type
_entity.pdbx_description
1 polymer ?
#
loop_
_entity_poly.entity_id
_entity_poly.type
_entity_poly.pdbx_seq_one_letter_code
_entity_poly.pdbx_strand_id
1 'polypeptide(L)'
;MSDIHACDEDPASPQAPSYVSSFNSAATARIDPLTDLERLISEANLRPDYILCAGDITNRSSPTAFNYAWGRLHKLASAANATLVSTVGNHDLDSRFMANKYDPRGYAMSLAPSLPTNDRLSYLEFWAQNFTLLTYEDCNVVVLNTAAYHGVGTDIQKEIEHGRISDVTLEKLEEAIAGAPGSSTNILLCHHHPIRGDQGDHDLEGLTRGGEKLVDLVGRSTRPWIIVHGHKHVPDLFYGHGGGSNAPVVLGSASFSAQVNRDAQNKNPNQVHLLETDPASALQLGLTYAGSVYSWTWQAGVGWSKAQGAQGLPHVAGFGYKSSIDVLADQIDAELQKSGASHMIWQDALRAVPSISRLVPLDFASLRSALRSKGLTILNDEDGEYAQIGRKG
;
A
#
# COMPACT_ATOMS: atom_id res chain seq x y z
N MET A 1 -0.93 -0.26 -5.40
CA MET A 1 -2.37 -0.10 -5.72
C MET A 1 -3.13 -1.34 -5.27
N SER A 2 -4.42 -1.21 -4.98
CA SER A 2 -5.27 -2.30 -4.51
C SER A 2 -6.74 -2.00 -4.80
N ASP A 3 -7.60 -3.02 -4.71
CA ASP A 3 -9.05 -2.84 -4.65
C ASP A 3 -9.56 -2.04 -5.86
N ILE A 4 -9.18 -2.52 -7.05
CA ILE A 4 -9.60 -1.98 -8.34
C ILE A 4 -11.07 -2.35 -8.58
N HIS A 5 -11.50 -3.54 -8.15
CA HIS A 5 -12.88 -4.00 -8.23
C HIS A 5 -13.48 -3.83 -9.63
N ALA A 6 -12.68 -4.09 -10.67
CA ALA A 6 -13.11 -3.87 -12.05
C ALA A 6 -14.43 -4.61 -12.34
N CYS A 7 -15.33 -3.96 -13.07
CA CYS A 7 -16.68 -4.48 -13.30
C CYS A 7 -17.08 -4.44 -14.78
N ASP A 8 -18.27 -4.95 -15.09
CA ASP A 8 -18.84 -4.95 -16.45
C ASP A 8 -20.02 -3.96 -16.58
N GLU A 9 -20.20 -3.09 -15.57
CA GLU A 9 -21.27 -2.11 -15.50
C GLU A 9 -20.80 -0.75 -16.02
N ASP A 10 -21.71 0.11 -16.51
CA ASP A 10 -21.34 1.47 -16.94
C ASP A 10 -20.71 2.26 -15.78
N PRO A 11 -19.44 2.70 -15.87
CA PRO A 11 -18.77 3.40 -14.77
C PRO A 11 -19.37 4.78 -14.47
N ALA A 12 -20.21 5.33 -15.35
CA ALA A 12 -20.99 6.54 -15.06
C ALA A 12 -22.25 6.26 -14.23
N SER A 13 -22.67 4.99 -14.11
CA SER A 13 -23.81 4.60 -13.29
C SER A 13 -23.46 4.73 -11.81
N PRO A 14 -24.33 5.35 -10.97
CA PRO A 14 -24.12 5.42 -9.53
C PRO A 14 -24.25 4.04 -8.85
N GLN A 15 -24.67 3.01 -9.58
CA GLN A 15 -24.77 1.63 -9.08
C GLN A 15 -23.51 0.80 -9.35
N ALA A 16 -22.63 1.27 -10.24
CA ALA A 16 -21.42 0.53 -10.58
C ALA A 16 -20.49 0.47 -9.36
N PRO A 17 -19.88 -0.69 -9.06
CA PRO A 17 -18.99 -0.84 -7.91
C PRO A 17 -17.68 -0.08 -8.06
N SER A 18 -17.24 0.17 -9.30
CA SER A 18 -15.94 0.72 -9.62
C SER A 18 -16.00 1.63 -10.85
N TYR A 19 -15.07 2.57 -10.92
CA TYR A 19 -14.81 3.39 -12.11
C TYR A 19 -14.01 2.64 -13.18
N VAL A 20 -13.30 1.57 -12.81
CA VAL A 20 -12.65 0.70 -13.79
C VAL A 20 -13.66 -0.31 -14.29
N SER A 21 -13.98 -0.24 -15.58
CA SER A 21 -15.00 -1.08 -16.20
C SER A 21 -14.61 -1.59 -17.58
N SER A 22 -14.99 -2.84 -17.87
CA SER A 22 -14.94 -3.44 -19.21
C SER A 22 -16.09 -2.96 -20.11
N PHE A 23 -17.08 -2.26 -19.54
CA PHE A 23 -18.22 -1.73 -20.26
C PHE A 23 -17.78 -0.65 -21.25
N ASN A 24 -18.08 -0.87 -22.52
CA ASN A 24 -17.75 0.06 -23.59
C ASN A 24 -18.79 1.19 -23.65
N SER A 25 -18.68 2.20 -22.78
CA SER A 25 -19.48 3.41 -22.92
C SER A 25 -18.79 4.38 -23.89
N ALA A 26 -19.50 4.84 -24.92
CA ALA A 26 -19.01 5.82 -25.90
C ALA A 26 -18.91 7.25 -25.32
N ALA A 27 -18.71 7.41 -24.01
CA ALA A 27 -18.91 8.67 -23.31
C ALA A 27 -17.61 9.42 -22.98
N THR A 28 -17.67 10.72 -23.22
CA THR A 28 -16.62 11.73 -23.35
C THR A 28 -16.04 12.29 -22.05
N ALA A 29 -16.20 11.61 -20.91
CA ALA A 29 -15.76 12.12 -19.60
C ALA A 29 -14.49 11.40 -19.09
N ARG A 30 -13.57 12.14 -18.43
CA ARG A 30 -12.42 11.56 -17.70
C ARG A 30 -12.92 10.79 -16.46
N ILE A 31 -13.32 9.54 -16.65
CA ILE A 31 -13.86 8.67 -15.59
C ILE A 31 -13.08 7.35 -15.44
N ASP A 32 -11.89 7.25 -16.04
CA ASP A 32 -11.07 6.04 -15.99
C ASP A 32 -9.76 6.24 -15.18
N PRO A 33 -9.75 5.73 -13.94
CA PRO A 33 -8.65 5.24 -13.15
C PRO A 33 -7.27 5.24 -13.77
N LEU A 34 -7.17 4.24 -14.64
CA LEU A 34 -5.94 3.69 -15.18
C LEU A 34 -5.42 4.59 -16.29
N THR A 35 -6.30 5.11 -17.14
CA THR A 35 -5.92 6.08 -18.16
C THR A 35 -5.40 7.38 -17.54
N ASP A 36 -6.01 7.83 -16.45
CA ASP A 36 -5.51 9.00 -15.73
C ASP A 36 -4.18 8.72 -15.02
N LEU A 37 -3.96 7.48 -14.55
CA LEU A 37 -2.69 7.10 -13.91
C LEU A 37 -1.54 7.07 -14.92
N GLU A 38 -1.77 6.55 -16.14
CA GLU A 38 -0.80 6.60 -17.24
C GLU A 38 -0.34 8.05 -17.49
N ARG A 39 -1.30 8.99 -17.46
CA ARG A 39 -1.02 10.42 -17.60
C ARG A 39 -0.24 10.96 -16.42
N LEU A 40 -0.62 10.64 -15.18
CA LEU A 40 0.10 11.06 -13.98
C LEU A 40 1.56 10.60 -14.03
N ILE A 41 1.82 9.34 -14.36
CA ILE A 41 3.18 8.79 -14.48
C ILE A 41 3.99 9.58 -15.51
N SER A 42 3.39 9.90 -16.66
CA SER A 42 4.05 10.68 -17.70
C SER A 42 4.30 12.14 -17.28
N GLU A 43 3.27 12.85 -16.80
CA GLU A 43 3.32 14.29 -16.49
C GLU A 43 4.17 14.59 -15.26
N ALA A 44 4.07 13.78 -14.21
CA ALA A 44 4.91 13.90 -13.01
C ALA A 44 6.27 13.20 -13.17
N ASN A 45 6.57 12.66 -14.35
CA ASN A 45 7.82 11.98 -14.67
C ASN A 45 8.16 10.87 -13.67
N LEU A 46 7.16 10.12 -13.20
CA LEU A 46 7.36 9.01 -12.28
C LEU A 46 8.10 7.88 -13.02
N ARG A 47 8.99 7.21 -12.30
CA ARG A 47 9.80 6.09 -12.82
C ARG A 47 9.79 4.94 -11.80
N PRO A 48 8.63 4.32 -11.57
CA PRO A 48 8.57 3.18 -10.67
C PRO A 48 9.34 1.99 -11.27
N ASP A 49 10.18 1.34 -10.47
CA ASP A 49 10.82 0.08 -10.86
C ASP A 49 9.80 -1.08 -10.83
N TYR A 50 8.83 -0.98 -9.92
CA TYR A 50 7.81 -1.99 -9.68
C TYR A 50 6.41 -1.37 -9.60
N ILE A 51 5.42 -2.07 -10.17
CA ILE A 51 4.00 -1.82 -9.90
C ILE A 51 3.50 -2.96 -9.01
N LEU A 52 3.13 -2.62 -7.78
CA LEU A 52 2.56 -3.57 -6.82
C LEU A 52 1.04 -3.50 -6.84
N CYS A 53 0.38 -4.63 -7.11
CA CYS A 53 -1.07 -4.77 -7.04
C CYS A 53 -1.46 -5.75 -5.92
N ALA A 54 -2.05 -5.22 -4.85
CA ALA A 54 -2.38 -5.98 -3.65
C ALA A 54 -3.71 -6.75 -3.75
N GLY A 55 -4.14 -7.15 -4.96
CA GLY A 55 -5.37 -7.93 -5.17
C GLY A 55 -6.65 -7.10 -5.29
N ASP A 56 -7.77 -7.82 -5.38
CA ASP A 56 -9.11 -7.32 -5.71
C ASP A 56 -9.09 -6.50 -7.01
N ILE A 57 -8.55 -7.15 -8.04
CA ILE A 57 -8.44 -6.63 -9.41
C ILE A 57 -9.82 -6.57 -10.06
N THR A 58 -10.65 -7.60 -9.86
CA THR A 58 -12.02 -7.66 -10.37
C THR A 58 -13.04 -7.66 -9.23
N ASN A 59 -14.24 -7.18 -9.49
CA ASN A 59 -15.37 -7.32 -8.60
C ASN A 59 -16.09 -8.65 -8.86
N ARG A 60 -16.24 -9.47 -7.81
CA ARG A 60 -17.00 -10.72 -7.83
C ARG A 60 -16.57 -11.69 -8.94
N SER A 61 -15.26 -11.77 -9.14
CA SER A 61 -14.64 -12.82 -9.95
C SER A 61 -15.09 -12.80 -11.41
N SER A 62 -15.52 -11.64 -11.92
CA SER A 62 -16.00 -11.52 -13.30
C SER A 62 -14.85 -11.79 -14.28
N PRO A 63 -14.95 -12.81 -15.14
CA PRO A 63 -13.91 -13.11 -16.12
C PRO A 63 -13.60 -11.94 -17.07
N THR A 64 -14.65 -11.27 -17.56
CA THR A 64 -14.51 -10.17 -18.53
C THR A 64 -13.77 -9.00 -17.91
N ALA A 65 -14.23 -8.54 -16.74
CA ALA A 65 -13.61 -7.44 -16.03
C ALA A 65 -12.19 -7.77 -15.53
N PHE A 66 -11.94 -9.01 -15.10
CA PHE A 66 -10.61 -9.44 -14.66
C PHE A 66 -9.62 -9.40 -15.83
N ASN A 67 -9.94 -10.02 -16.97
CA ASN A 67 -9.10 -9.95 -18.17
C ASN A 67 -8.85 -8.50 -18.62
N TYR A 68 -9.88 -7.67 -18.56
CA TYR A 68 -9.77 -6.26 -18.91
C TYR A 68 -8.78 -5.51 -18.01
N ALA A 69 -8.98 -5.55 -16.69
CA ALA A 69 -8.13 -4.83 -15.73
C ALA A 69 -6.70 -5.41 -15.70
N TRP A 70 -6.56 -6.73 -15.76
CA TRP A 70 -5.26 -7.39 -15.80
C TRP A 70 -4.45 -7.01 -17.05
N GLY A 71 -5.11 -6.99 -18.22
CA GLY A 71 -4.49 -6.50 -19.46
C GLY A 71 -4.09 -5.03 -19.38
N ARG A 72 -4.89 -4.17 -18.72
CA ARG A 72 -4.56 -2.76 -18.49
C ARG A 72 -3.37 -2.59 -17.54
N LEU A 73 -3.28 -3.38 -16.47
CA LEU A 73 -2.14 -3.34 -15.54
C LEU A 73 -0.83 -3.72 -16.24
N HIS A 74 -0.84 -4.74 -17.09
CA HIS A 74 0.34 -5.10 -17.89
C HIS A 74 0.73 -4.01 -18.89
N LYS A 75 -0.25 -3.34 -19.51
CA LYS A 75 0.02 -2.19 -20.39
C LYS A 75 0.63 -1.02 -19.62
N LEU A 76 0.09 -0.71 -18.44
CA LEU A 76 0.62 0.32 -17.55
C LEU A 76 2.07 0.01 -17.14
N ALA A 77 2.35 -1.21 -16.71
CA ALA A 77 3.70 -1.65 -16.34
C ALA A 77 4.67 -1.54 -17.52
N SER A 78 4.26 -2.00 -18.71
CA SER A 78 5.06 -1.86 -19.92
C SER A 78 5.32 -0.39 -20.30
N ALA A 79 4.33 0.48 -20.16
CA ALA A 79 4.48 1.91 -20.47
C ALA A 79 5.38 2.64 -19.48
N ALA A 80 5.35 2.23 -18.21
CA ALA A 80 6.22 2.75 -17.15
C ALA A 80 7.62 2.12 -17.15
N ASN A 81 7.87 1.11 -17.98
CA ASN A 81 9.06 0.26 -17.94
C ASN A 81 9.30 -0.35 -16.54
N ALA A 82 8.21 -0.79 -15.91
CA ALA A 82 8.19 -1.33 -14.55
C ALA A 82 7.85 -2.82 -14.55
N THR A 83 8.28 -3.54 -13.51
CA THR A 83 7.87 -4.93 -13.28
C THR A 83 6.54 -4.96 -12.53
N LEU A 84 5.54 -5.64 -13.10
CA LEU A 84 4.27 -5.87 -12.40
C LEU A 84 4.39 -7.06 -11.46
N VAL A 85 4.08 -6.85 -10.17
CA VAL A 85 3.95 -7.90 -9.16
C VAL A 85 2.57 -7.78 -8.53
N SER A 86 1.81 -8.86 -8.53
CA SER A 86 0.44 -8.87 -8.00
C SER A 86 0.17 -10.08 -7.13
N THR A 87 -0.71 -9.94 -6.15
CA THR A 87 -1.40 -11.08 -5.50
C THR A 87 -2.87 -11.11 -5.92
N VAL A 88 -3.62 -12.10 -5.42
CA VAL A 88 -5.08 -12.15 -5.52
C VAL A 88 -5.73 -11.65 -4.23
N GLY A 89 -6.88 -11.00 -4.39
CA GLY A 89 -7.80 -10.70 -3.31
C GLY A 89 -9.02 -11.62 -3.29
N ASN A 90 -9.93 -11.39 -2.34
CA ASN A 90 -11.11 -12.23 -2.15
C ASN A 90 -12.17 -12.08 -3.25
N HIS A 91 -12.18 -10.95 -3.96
CA HIS A 91 -13.03 -10.72 -5.13
C HIS A 91 -12.45 -11.29 -6.42
N ASP A 92 -11.15 -11.62 -6.47
CA ASP A 92 -10.53 -12.23 -7.65
C ASP A 92 -10.83 -13.73 -7.78
N LEU A 93 -11.17 -14.38 -6.67
CA LEU A 93 -11.53 -15.79 -6.59
C LEU A 93 -13.05 -15.93 -6.58
N ASP A 94 -13.59 -16.95 -7.25
CA ASP A 94 -15.03 -17.28 -7.23
C ASP A 94 -15.42 -17.97 -5.92
N SER A 95 -15.14 -17.28 -4.82
CA SER A 95 -15.32 -17.70 -3.44
C SER A 95 -16.77 -18.04 -3.10
N ARG A 96 -17.71 -17.57 -3.92
CA ARG A 96 -19.16 -17.76 -3.79
C ARG A 96 -19.74 -18.74 -4.81
N PHE A 97 -18.89 -19.35 -5.64
CA PHE A 97 -19.26 -20.35 -6.64
C PHE A 97 -20.36 -19.90 -7.61
N MET A 98 -20.31 -18.62 -8.02
CA MET A 98 -21.30 -18.03 -8.92
C MET A 98 -21.10 -18.48 -10.36
N ALA A 99 -19.85 -18.70 -10.79
CA ALA A 99 -19.47 -19.08 -12.15
C ALA A 99 -18.95 -20.52 -12.24
N ASN A 100 -18.09 -20.94 -11.31
CA ASN A 100 -17.53 -22.29 -11.21
C ASN A 100 -17.95 -22.90 -9.86
N LYS A 101 -18.55 -24.10 -9.87
CA LYS A 101 -19.17 -24.72 -8.67
C LYS A 101 -18.22 -25.51 -7.76
N TYR A 102 -16.97 -25.69 -8.16
CA TYR A 102 -16.05 -26.59 -7.45
C TYR A 102 -14.61 -26.10 -7.42
N ASP A 103 -14.24 -25.16 -8.29
CA ASP A 103 -12.89 -24.60 -8.32
C ASP A 103 -12.94 -23.07 -8.30
N PRO A 104 -12.90 -22.44 -7.11
CA PRO A 104 -12.96 -21.00 -6.95
C PRO A 104 -11.71 -20.29 -7.51
N ARG A 105 -10.60 -21.01 -7.73
CA ARG A 105 -9.31 -20.45 -8.15
C ARG A 105 -9.05 -20.60 -9.65
N GLY A 106 -9.72 -21.55 -10.30
CA GLY A 106 -9.42 -21.99 -11.66
C GLY A 106 -9.35 -20.86 -12.68
N TYR A 107 -10.24 -19.87 -12.59
CA TYR A 107 -10.20 -18.75 -13.52
C TYR A 107 -8.99 -17.83 -13.30
N ALA A 108 -8.70 -17.42 -12.06
CA ALA A 108 -7.52 -16.62 -11.73
C ALA A 108 -6.22 -17.34 -12.13
N MET A 109 -6.17 -18.67 -11.96
CA MET A 109 -5.04 -19.50 -12.41
C MET A 109 -4.89 -19.57 -13.93
N SER A 110 -5.94 -19.27 -14.70
CA SER A 110 -5.97 -19.35 -16.16
C SER A 110 -5.61 -18.03 -16.88
N LEU A 111 -5.37 -16.95 -16.13
CA LEU A 111 -5.03 -15.65 -16.68
C LEU A 111 -3.78 -15.71 -17.56
N ALA A 112 -3.80 -14.90 -18.61
CA ALA A 112 -2.68 -14.66 -19.50
C ALA A 112 -2.49 -13.14 -19.66
N PRO A 113 -1.33 -12.57 -19.24
CA PRO A 113 -0.20 -13.24 -18.60
C PRO A 113 -0.51 -13.83 -17.21
N SER A 114 0.34 -14.70 -16.66
CA SER A 114 0.05 -15.42 -15.41
C SER A 114 0.21 -14.56 -14.16
N LEU A 115 -0.62 -14.82 -13.14
CA LEU A 115 -0.56 -14.21 -11.81
C LEU A 115 0.03 -15.23 -10.81
N PRO A 116 1.01 -14.85 -9.95
CA PRO A 116 1.45 -13.49 -9.63
C PRO A 116 2.50 -12.91 -10.58
N THR A 117 3.12 -13.79 -11.38
CA THR A 117 4.16 -13.48 -12.36
C THR A 117 4.11 -14.47 -13.52
N ASN A 118 4.76 -14.12 -14.62
CA ASN A 118 4.93 -15.01 -15.78
C ASN A 118 6.02 -16.07 -15.61
N ASP A 119 6.86 -15.96 -14.57
CA ASP A 119 7.80 -17.02 -14.25
C ASP A 119 7.04 -18.28 -13.79
N ARG A 120 7.27 -19.39 -14.50
CA ARG A 120 6.50 -20.61 -14.31
C ARG A 120 6.71 -21.24 -12.92
N LEU A 121 7.94 -21.19 -12.40
CA LEU A 121 8.24 -21.79 -11.10
C LEU A 121 7.59 -20.99 -9.98
N SER A 122 7.75 -19.67 -10.00
CA SER A 122 7.13 -18.76 -9.03
C SER A 122 5.61 -18.81 -9.08
N TYR A 123 5.02 -18.91 -10.28
CA TYR A 123 3.59 -19.16 -10.47
C TYR A 123 3.13 -20.45 -9.77
N LEU A 124 3.82 -21.56 -10.04
CA LEU A 124 3.46 -22.85 -9.45
C LEU A 124 3.63 -22.84 -7.94
N GLU A 125 4.70 -22.21 -7.45
CA GLU A 125 4.98 -22.05 -6.04
C GLU A 125 3.88 -21.26 -5.33
N PHE A 126 3.49 -20.12 -5.88
CA PHE A 126 2.42 -19.29 -5.33
C PHE A 126 1.12 -20.07 -5.11
N TRP A 127 0.68 -20.83 -6.11
CA TRP A 127 -0.57 -21.60 -6.02
C TRP A 127 -0.43 -22.87 -5.19
N ALA A 128 0.76 -23.48 -5.09
CA ALA A 128 0.99 -24.70 -4.32
C ALA A 128 1.30 -24.44 -2.83
N GLN A 129 2.01 -23.36 -2.53
CA GLN A 129 2.49 -23.01 -1.19
C GLN A 129 1.72 -21.85 -0.56
N ASN A 130 0.83 -21.21 -1.32
CA ASN A 130 0.12 -19.98 -1.00
C ASN A 130 1.03 -18.75 -0.89
N PHE A 131 2.28 -18.84 -1.31
CA PHE A 131 3.18 -17.70 -1.48
C PHE A 131 4.30 -18.05 -2.47
N THR A 132 5.01 -17.04 -2.97
CA THR A 132 6.29 -17.21 -3.67
C THR A 132 7.24 -16.09 -3.30
N LEU A 133 8.55 -16.35 -3.33
CA LEU A 133 9.59 -15.33 -3.17
C LEU A 133 10.18 -14.97 -4.54
N LEU A 134 9.95 -13.73 -4.96
CA LEU A 134 10.56 -13.15 -6.15
C LEU A 134 11.82 -12.38 -5.75
N THR A 135 12.96 -12.72 -6.34
CA THR A 135 14.22 -12.00 -6.13
C THR A 135 14.60 -11.24 -7.39
N TYR A 136 14.84 -9.94 -7.21
CA TYR A 136 15.42 -9.03 -8.18
C TYR A 136 16.77 -8.51 -7.68
N GLU A 137 17.45 -7.68 -8.48
CA GLU A 137 18.76 -7.12 -8.12
C GLU A 137 18.70 -6.23 -6.87
N ASP A 138 17.67 -5.40 -6.78
CA ASP A 138 17.49 -4.35 -5.77
C ASP A 138 16.33 -4.62 -4.80
N CYS A 139 15.52 -5.64 -5.07
CA CYS A 139 14.32 -5.94 -4.29
C CYS A 139 14.06 -7.46 -4.12
N ASN A 140 13.69 -7.88 -2.93
CA ASN A 140 12.99 -9.15 -2.70
C ASN A 140 11.51 -8.88 -2.49
N VAL A 141 10.63 -9.67 -3.12
CA VAL A 141 9.17 -9.57 -2.94
C VAL A 141 8.59 -10.94 -2.59
N VAL A 142 8.12 -11.09 -1.35
CA VAL A 142 7.24 -12.19 -0.97
C VAL A 142 5.83 -11.86 -1.41
N VAL A 143 5.28 -12.63 -2.35
CA VAL A 143 3.89 -12.49 -2.78
C VAL A 143 3.06 -13.55 -2.05
N LEU A 144 2.20 -13.11 -1.14
CA LEU A 144 1.42 -13.97 -0.25
C LEU A 144 -0.05 -14.01 -0.66
N ASN A 145 -0.60 -15.22 -0.81
CA ASN A 145 -1.99 -15.46 -1.09
C ASN A 145 -2.80 -15.59 0.21
N THR A 146 -3.19 -14.45 0.79
CA THR A 146 -4.08 -14.45 1.96
C THR A 146 -5.51 -14.93 1.66
N ALA A 147 -5.89 -14.99 0.37
CA ALA A 147 -7.21 -15.47 -0.07
C ALA A 147 -7.22 -16.97 -0.40
N ALA A 148 -6.12 -17.71 -0.14
CA ALA A 148 -5.94 -19.09 -0.56
C ALA A 148 -7.04 -20.07 -0.09
N TYR A 149 -7.70 -19.73 1.02
CA TYR A 149 -8.75 -20.54 1.64
C TYR A 149 -10.17 -20.07 1.34
N HIS A 150 -10.34 -19.04 0.49
CA HIS A 150 -11.66 -18.59 0.09
C HIS A 150 -12.34 -19.62 -0.80
N GLY A 151 -13.63 -19.86 -0.55
CA GLY A 151 -14.40 -20.87 -1.27
C GLY A 151 -14.01 -22.31 -0.93
N VAL A 152 -13.25 -22.58 0.16
CA VAL A 152 -12.92 -23.95 0.57
C VAL A 152 -13.15 -24.16 2.08
N GLY A 153 -13.24 -25.42 2.50
CA GLY A 153 -13.44 -25.80 3.91
C GLY A 153 -14.89 -26.06 4.30
N THR A 154 -15.11 -26.42 5.56
CA THR A 154 -16.45 -26.80 6.09
C THR A 154 -17.30 -25.59 6.50
N ASP A 155 -16.69 -24.42 6.65
CA ASP A 155 -17.33 -23.17 7.08
C ASP A 155 -17.05 -22.04 6.07
N ILE A 156 -17.38 -22.32 4.80
CA ILE A 156 -17.09 -21.45 3.65
C ILE A 156 -17.60 -20.03 3.91
N GLN A 157 -18.78 -19.88 4.52
CA GLN A 157 -19.37 -18.58 4.80
C GLN A 157 -18.52 -17.71 5.73
N LYS A 158 -17.78 -18.31 6.68
CA LYS A 158 -16.86 -17.54 7.53
C LYS A 158 -15.52 -17.29 6.84
N GLU A 159 -15.02 -18.27 6.09
CA GLU A 159 -13.72 -18.13 5.42
C GLU A 159 -13.73 -17.06 4.32
N ILE A 160 -14.89 -16.69 3.76
CA ILE A 160 -14.98 -15.59 2.78
C ILE A 160 -14.92 -14.19 3.40
N GLU A 161 -15.02 -14.07 4.73
CA GLU A 161 -15.07 -12.80 5.46
C GLU A 161 -13.69 -12.36 5.99
N HIS A 162 -12.65 -13.19 5.83
CA HIS A 162 -11.31 -12.89 6.33
C HIS A 162 -10.20 -13.58 5.53
N GLY A 163 -9.00 -13.01 5.55
CA GLY A 163 -7.81 -13.70 5.06
C GLY A 163 -7.38 -14.86 5.97
N ARG A 164 -6.57 -15.78 5.45
CA ARG A 164 -5.94 -16.84 6.26
C ARG A 164 -4.53 -17.17 5.78
N ILE A 165 -3.64 -17.38 6.75
CA ILE A 165 -2.33 -17.97 6.57
C ILE A 165 -2.26 -19.20 7.48
N SER A 166 -1.94 -20.36 6.90
CA SER A 166 -1.81 -21.60 7.68
C SER A 166 -0.46 -21.67 8.39
N ASP A 167 -0.37 -22.43 9.47
CA ASP A 167 0.90 -22.64 10.18
C ASP A 167 1.97 -23.25 9.25
N VAL A 168 1.58 -24.18 8.36
CA VAL A 168 2.49 -24.75 7.33
C VAL A 168 2.98 -23.68 6.35
N THR A 169 2.13 -22.74 5.97
CA THR A 169 2.54 -21.61 5.12
C THR A 169 3.50 -20.68 5.87
N LEU A 170 3.25 -20.41 7.15
CA LEU A 170 4.12 -19.58 7.99
C LEU A 170 5.51 -20.21 8.17
N GLU A 171 5.59 -21.51 8.44
CA GLU A 171 6.87 -22.23 8.59
C GLU A 171 7.72 -22.12 7.31
N LYS A 172 7.12 -22.38 6.15
CA LYS A 172 7.81 -22.26 4.85
C LYS A 172 8.19 -20.83 4.52
N LEU A 173 7.37 -19.85 4.91
CA LEU A 173 7.66 -18.44 4.72
C LEU A 173 8.83 -17.99 5.61
N GLU A 174 8.93 -18.53 6.84
CA GLU A 174 10.10 -18.31 7.72
C GLU A 174 11.38 -18.81 7.07
N GLU A 175 11.37 -20.03 6.52
CA GLU A 175 12.51 -20.59 5.79
C GLU A 175 12.89 -19.73 4.57
N ALA A 176 11.89 -19.31 3.78
CA ALA A 176 12.11 -18.49 2.59
C ALA A 176 12.69 -17.10 2.93
N ILE A 177 12.16 -16.43 3.97
CA ILE A 177 12.65 -15.12 4.42
C ILE A 177 14.08 -15.24 4.97
N ALA A 178 14.35 -16.28 5.78
CA ALA A 178 15.69 -16.51 6.33
C ALA A 178 16.72 -16.84 5.23
N GLY A 179 16.30 -17.56 4.19
CA GLY A 179 17.12 -17.93 3.04
C GLY A 179 17.22 -16.88 1.94
N ALA A 180 16.43 -15.79 2.01
CA ALA A 180 16.37 -14.78 0.96
C ALA A 180 17.76 -14.13 0.73
N PRO A 181 18.17 -13.91 -0.52
CA PRO A 181 19.43 -13.23 -0.83
C PRO A 181 19.41 -11.78 -0.34
N GLY A 182 20.60 -11.22 -0.11
CA GLY A 182 20.74 -9.81 0.29
C GLY A 182 20.14 -8.87 -0.75
N SER A 183 19.34 -7.92 -0.30
CA SER A 183 18.71 -6.91 -1.16
C SER A 183 18.53 -5.60 -0.40
N SER A 184 18.52 -4.48 -1.14
CA SER A 184 18.28 -3.13 -0.60
C SER A 184 16.89 -2.99 0.00
N THR A 185 15.91 -3.68 -0.58
CA THR A 185 14.50 -3.56 -0.22
C THR A 185 13.87 -4.95 -0.13
N ASN A 186 13.07 -5.18 0.92
CA ASN A 186 12.31 -6.42 1.08
C ASN A 186 10.84 -6.08 1.29
N ILE A 187 9.97 -6.62 0.44
CA ILE A 187 8.54 -6.33 0.41
C ILE A 187 7.77 -7.61 0.64
N LEU A 188 6.77 -7.58 1.52
CA LEU A 188 5.74 -8.60 1.59
C LEU A 188 4.45 -8.02 1.04
N LEU A 189 3.96 -8.58 -0.06
CA LEU A 189 2.72 -8.17 -0.72
C LEU A 189 1.61 -9.17 -0.39
N CYS A 190 0.54 -8.72 0.27
CA CYS A 190 -0.65 -9.51 0.53
C CYS A 190 -1.92 -8.71 0.24
N HIS A 191 -3.10 -9.33 0.29
CA HIS A 191 -4.36 -8.63 0.08
C HIS A 191 -5.01 -8.26 1.42
N HIS A 192 -5.38 -9.26 2.21
CA HIS A 192 -5.98 -9.03 3.52
C HIS A 192 -4.96 -8.42 4.48
N HIS A 193 -5.42 -7.48 5.29
CA HIS A 193 -4.59 -6.82 6.28
C HIS A 193 -4.17 -7.82 7.38
N PRO A 194 -2.88 -7.88 7.75
CA PRO A 194 -2.39 -8.87 8.71
C PRO A 194 -2.62 -8.48 10.17
N ILE A 195 -2.64 -7.19 10.47
CA ILE A 195 -2.76 -6.63 11.82
C ILE A 195 -3.68 -5.41 11.79
N ARG A 196 -4.16 -5.00 12.97
CA ARG A 196 -4.96 -3.77 13.11
C ARG A 196 -4.12 -2.55 12.76
N GLY A 197 -4.70 -1.63 11.99
CA GLY A 197 -4.10 -0.31 11.70
C GLY A 197 -4.30 0.71 12.81
N ASP A 198 -3.68 1.87 12.66
CA ASP A 198 -3.68 2.96 13.64
C ASP A 198 -4.97 3.81 13.57
N GLN A 199 -5.72 3.72 12.47
CA GLN A 199 -6.96 4.48 12.24
C GLN A 199 -8.20 3.94 12.98
N GLY A 200 -8.02 3.20 14.09
CA GLY A 200 -9.13 2.82 14.97
C GLY A 200 -10.01 1.70 14.43
N ASP A 201 -9.41 0.58 14.05
CA ASP A 201 -10.12 -0.64 13.66
C ASP A 201 -10.91 -1.21 14.85
N HIS A 202 -12.17 -0.80 14.97
CA HIS A 202 -13.04 -1.24 16.06
C HIS A 202 -13.57 -2.67 15.81
N ASP A 203 -13.71 -3.06 14.54
CA ASP A 203 -14.23 -4.36 14.14
C ASP A 203 -13.09 -5.27 13.67
N LEU A 204 -13.08 -6.52 14.14
CA LEU A 204 -12.13 -7.57 13.73
C LEU A 204 -12.44 -8.16 12.34
N GLU A 205 -13.42 -7.59 11.64
CA GLU A 205 -13.89 -8.05 10.34
C GLU A 205 -12.80 -7.88 9.28
N GLY A 206 -12.60 -8.89 8.43
CA GLY A 206 -11.55 -8.88 7.41
C GLY A 206 -10.12 -9.18 7.91
N LEU A 207 -9.87 -9.23 9.23
CA LEU A 207 -8.52 -9.43 9.77
C LEU A 207 -7.99 -10.83 9.43
N THR A 208 -6.76 -10.89 8.91
CA THR A 208 -6.14 -12.16 8.50
C THR A 208 -5.89 -13.08 9.69
N ARG A 209 -6.46 -14.28 9.67
CA ARG A 209 -6.10 -15.34 10.62
C ARG A 209 -4.66 -15.77 10.38
N GLY A 210 -3.82 -15.65 11.42
CA GLY A 210 -2.38 -15.88 11.34
C GLY A 210 -1.56 -14.63 10.97
N GLY A 211 -2.20 -13.47 10.80
CA GLY A 211 -1.52 -12.23 10.44
C GLY A 211 -0.59 -11.67 11.53
N GLU A 212 -0.97 -11.74 12.80
CA GLU A 212 -0.07 -11.38 13.92
C GLU A 212 1.21 -12.24 13.92
N LYS A 213 1.06 -13.56 13.73
CA LYS A 213 2.21 -14.48 13.61
C LYS A 213 3.09 -14.12 12.41
N LEU A 214 2.49 -13.70 11.30
CA LEU A 214 3.24 -13.24 10.12
C LEU A 214 4.06 -11.99 10.44
N VAL A 215 3.46 -10.99 11.08
CA VAL A 215 4.15 -9.74 11.43
C VAL A 215 5.29 -10.00 12.41
N ASP A 216 5.08 -10.84 13.43
CA ASP A 216 6.14 -11.24 14.35
C ASP A 216 7.29 -11.97 13.63
N LEU A 217 6.97 -12.93 12.76
CA LEU A 217 7.95 -13.67 11.96
C LEU A 217 8.79 -12.70 11.11
N VAL A 218 8.13 -11.80 10.38
CA VAL A 218 8.78 -10.78 9.55
C VAL A 218 9.63 -9.84 10.40
N GLY A 219 9.14 -9.41 11.58
CA GLY A 219 9.88 -8.56 12.50
C GLY A 219 11.12 -9.22 13.11
N ARG A 220 11.17 -10.56 13.19
CA ARG A 220 12.36 -11.31 13.64
C ARG A 220 13.45 -11.42 12.56
N SER A 221 13.15 -11.06 11.32
CA SER A 221 14.14 -11.00 10.25
C SER A 221 15.30 -10.07 10.62
N THR A 222 16.51 -10.46 10.25
CA THR A 222 17.70 -9.59 10.40
C THR A 222 17.67 -8.41 9.44
N ARG A 223 16.84 -8.48 8.39
CA ARG A 223 16.60 -7.43 7.41
C ARG A 223 15.21 -6.83 7.60
N PRO A 224 15.05 -5.50 7.45
CA PRO A 224 13.75 -4.87 7.52
C PRO A 224 12.89 -5.22 6.30
N TRP A 225 11.58 -5.30 6.55
CA TRP A 225 10.57 -5.59 5.54
C TRP A 225 9.49 -4.52 5.55
N ILE A 226 8.92 -4.29 4.38
CA ILE A 226 7.74 -3.46 4.17
C ILE A 226 6.58 -4.37 3.79
N ILE A 227 5.53 -4.38 4.58
CA ILE A 227 4.30 -5.11 4.31
C ILE A 227 3.35 -4.17 3.55
N VAL A 228 2.97 -4.55 2.35
CA VAL A 228 2.01 -3.82 1.51
C VAL A 228 0.73 -4.66 1.40
N HIS A 229 -0.41 -4.08 1.76
CA HIS A 229 -1.70 -4.78 1.69
C HIS A 229 -2.86 -3.91 1.17
N GLY A 230 -4.00 -4.56 0.95
CA GLY A 230 -5.26 -4.00 0.46
C GLY A 230 -6.45 -4.27 1.37
N HIS A 231 -7.60 -4.59 0.76
CA HIS A 231 -8.84 -5.12 1.36
C HIS A 231 -9.65 -4.11 2.18
N LYS A 232 -8.99 -3.34 3.03
CA LYS A 232 -9.66 -2.41 3.95
C LYS A 232 -10.24 -1.18 3.27
N HIS A 233 -9.71 -0.84 2.09
CA HIS A 233 -9.99 0.42 1.40
C HIS A 233 -9.54 1.68 2.18
N VAL A 234 -8.97 1.50 3.39
CA VAL A 234 -8.42 2.56 4.24
C VAL A 234 -6.90 2.57 4.07
N PRO A 235 -6.31 3.63 3.51
CA PRO A 235 -4.87 3.72 3.43
C PRO A 235 -4.29 4.02 4.82
N ASP A 236 -3.18 3.39 5.14
CA ASP A 236 -2.51 3.58 6.43
C ASP A 236 -1.00 3.36 6.29
N LEU A 237 -0.21 4.01 7.13
CA LEU A 237 1.24 3.85 7.17
C LEU A 237 1.71 3.88 8.62
N PHE A 238 2.18 2.74 9.12
CA PHE A 238 2.57 2.58 10.52
C PHE A 238 3.63 1.49 10.69
N TYR A 239 4.08 1.27 11.92
CA TYR A 239 4.99 0.18 12.24
C TYR A 239 4.24 -1.00 12.83
N GLY A 240 4.49 -2.20 12.31
CA GLY A 240 4.00 -3.43 12.91
C GLY A 240 4.62 -3.72 14.27
N HIS A 241 4.02 -4.66 15.01
CA HIS A 241 4.58 -5.13 16.28
C HIS A 241 5.80 -6.06 16.06
N GLY A 242 6.53 -6.32 17.14
CA GLY A 242 7.69 -7.20 17.11
C GLY A 242 8.95 -6.55 16.51
N GLY A 243 10.08 -7.26 16.56
CA GLY A 243 11.32 -6.88 15.87
C GLY A 243 12.12 -5.69 16.42
N GLY A 244 11.61 -4.93 17.39
CA GLY A 244 12.34 -3.78 17.96
C GLY A 244 12.69 -2.75 16.88
N SER A 245 13.98 -2.45 16.67
CA SER A 245 14.42 -1.57 15.58
C SER A 245 14.03 -2.09 14.18
N ASN A 246 13.83 -3.40 14.04
CA ASN A 246 13.47 -4.06 12.79
C ASN A 246 11.95 -4.23 12.58
N ALA A 247 11.10 -3.62 13.43
CA ALA A 247 9.66 -3.64 13.22
C ALA A 247 9.31 -3.32 11.75
N PRO A 248 8.46 -4.12 11.08
CA PRO A 248 8.14 -3.89 9.68
C PRO A 248 7.34 -2.59 9.52
N VAL A 249 7.51 -1.90 8.39
CA VAL A 249 6.56 -0.85 8.00
C VAL A 249 5.37 -1.54 7.37
N VAL A 250 4.17 -1.11 7.73
CA VAL A 250 2.92 -1.60 7.15
C VAL A 250 2.30 -0.45 6.36
N LEU A 251 2.10 -0.68 5.07
CA LEU A 251 1.42 0.21 4.14
C LEU A 251 0.11 -0.44 3.68
N GLY A 252 -1.00 0.06 4.20
CA GLY A 252 -2.33 -0.24 3.68
C GLY A 252 -2.64 0.66 2.48
N SER A 253 -3.08 0.07 1.37
CA SER A 253 -3.53 0.82 0.20
C SER A 253 -4.99 1.25 0.33
N ALA A 254 -5.31 2.45 -0.13
CA ALA A 254 -6.70 2.82 -0.39
C ALA A 254 -7.26 2.02 -1.58
N SER A 255 -8.57 2.09 -1.78
CA SER A 255 -9.16 1.71 -3.05
C SER A 255 -8.58 2.51 -4.20
N PHE A 256 -8.35 1.84 -5.32
CA PHE A 256 -7.88 2.50 -6.54
C PHE A 256 -9.03 3.20 -7.27
N SER A 257 -10.23 2.62 -7.26
CA SER A 257 -11.31 3.05 -8.15
C SER A 257 -12.73 2.78 -7.64
N ALA A 258 -12.90 2.64 -6.32
CA ALA A 258 -14.21 2.40 -5.73
C ALA A 258 -15.18 3.57 -6.01
N GLN A 259 -16.45 3.25 -6.24
CA GLN A 259 -17.51 4.25 -6.18
C GLN A 259 -18.01 4.40 -4.75
N VAL A 260 -17.54 5.44 -4.06
CA VAL A 260 -17.83 5.74 -2.64
C VAL A 260 -19.34 5.76 -2.33
N ASN A 261 -20.20 6.13 -3.29
CA ASN A 261 -21.66 6.12 -3.11
C ASN A 261 -22.25 4.71 -2.92
N ARG A 262 -21.55 3.66 -3.37
CA ARG A 262 -21.96 2.26 -3.30
C ARG A 262 -21.24 1.50 -2.19
N ASP A 263 -20.07 1.98 -1.80
CA ASP A 263 -19.28 1.45 -0.70
C ASP A 263 -19.45 2.33 0.55
N ALA A 264 -20.57 2.14 1.25
CA ALA A 264 -20.87 2.90 2.46
C ALA A 264 -19.85 2.70 3.61
N GLN A 265 -19.03 1.64 3.51
CA GLN A 265 -17.96 1.34 4.47
C GLN A 265 -16.66 2.07 4.10
N ASN A 266 -16.39 2.28 2.81
CA ASN A 266 -15.26 3.09 2.36
C ASN A 266 -15.57 4.59 2.38
N LYS A 267 -15.12 5.28 3.42
CA LYS A 267 -15.18 6.75 3.52
C LYS A 267 -13.92 7.46 3.04
N ASN A 268 -12.95 6.72 2.50
CA ASN A 268 -11.69 7.27 2.04
C ASN A 268 -11.75 7.61 0.55
N PRO A 269 -10.99 8.63 0.12
CA PRO A 269 -10.80 8.88 -1.29
C PRO A 269 -10.11 7.70 -1.97
N ASN A 270 -10.35 7.53 -3.27
CA ASN A 270 -9.51 6.65 -4.07
C ASN A 270 -8.08 7.20 -4.10
N GLN A 271 -7.10 6.38 -3.74
CA GLN A 271 -5.69 6.78 -3.75
C GLN A 271 -4.79 5.77 -4.47
N VAL A 272 -3.71 6.30 -5.03
CA VAL A 272 -2.55 5.53 -5.50
C VAL A 272 -1.31 6.04 -4.78
N HIS A 273 -0.39 5.13 -4.51
CA HIS A 273 0.80 5.39 -3.71
C HIS A 273 2.05 5.01 -4.49
N LEU A 274 3.08 5.87 -4.42
CA LEU A 274 4.45 5.57 -4.81
C LEU A 274 5.28 5.42 -3.54
N LEU A 275 5.76 4.20 -3.30
CA LEU A 275 6.68 3.88 -2.21
C LEU A 275 8.11 4.06 -2.73
N GLU A 276 8.86 4.96 -2.11
CA GLU A 276 10.29 5.16 -2.37
C GLU A 276 11.10 4.69 -1.16
N THR A 277 12.01 3.76 -1.38
CA THR A 277 12.97 3.31 -0.35
C THR A 277 14.31 3.98 -0.57
N ASP A 278 14.95 4.43 0.52
CA ASP A 278 16.23 5.13 0.47
C ASP A 278 17.24 4.50 1.44
N PRO A 279 17.79 3.32 1.12
CA PRO A 279 18.73 2.61 1.99
C PRO A 279 20.00 3.41 2.27
N ALA A 280 20.46 4.21 1.31
CA ALA A 280 21.68 5.00 1.43
C ALA A 280 21.51 6.12 2.46
N SER A 281 20.43 6.91 2.38
CA SER A 281 20.14 7.94 3.39
C SER A 281 19.81 7.32 4.75
N ALA A 282 19.09 6.19 4.77
CA ALA A 282 18.81 5.47 6.01
C ALA A 282 20.11 5.17 6.77
N LEU A 283 21.09 4.57 6.08
CA LEU A 283 22.39 4.26 6.68
C LEU A 283 23.13 5.51 7.19
N GLN A 284 23.13 6.60 6.43
CA GLN A 284 23.76 7.87 6.83
C GLN A 284 23.13 8.47 8.10
N LEU A 285 21.83 8.26 8.29
CA LEU A 285 21.07 8.70 9.47
C LEU A 285 21.12 7.69 10.63
N GLY A 286 21.85 6.57 10.48
CA GLY A 286 21.89 5.50 11.48
C GLY A 286 20.57 4.73 11.61
N LEU A 287 19.72 4.76 10.58
CA LEU A 287 18.45 4.05 10.50
C LEU A 287 18.64 2.70 9.79
N THR A 288 17.90 1.69 10.22
CA THR A 288 17.94 0.36 9.59
C THR A 288 17.35 0.39 8.17
N TYR A 289 16.30 1.18 7.97
CA TYR A 289 15.68 1.47 6.68
C TYR A 289 14.84 2.73 6.80
N ALA A 290 14.64 3.42 5.69
CA ALA A 290 13.83 4.63 5.63
C ALA A 290 13.36 4.86 4.20
N GLY A 291 12.36 5.72 4.06
CA GLY A 291 11.81 6.08 2.77
C GLY A 291 10.63 7.04 2.91
N SER A 292 9.90 7.15 1.81
CA SER A 292 8.75 8.03 1.67
C SER A 292 7.63 7.33 0.91
N VAL A 293 6.40 7.70 1.21
CA VAL A 293 5.21 7.34 0.46
C VAL A 293 4.62 8.62 -0.11
N TYR A 294 4.51 8.67 -1.44
CA TYR A 294 3.84 9.74 -2.15
C TYR A 294 2.44 9.30 -2.55
N SER A 295 1.42 10.07 -2.21
CA SER A 295 0.02 9.70 -2.45
C SER A 295 -0.68 10.70 -3.36
N TRP A 296 -1.51 10.18 -4.27
CA TRP A 296 -2.40 10.97 -5.10
C TRP A 296 -3.84 10.51 -4.89
N THR A 297 -4.75 11.47 -4.90
CA THR A 297 -6.19 11.24 -4.81
C THR A 297 -6.80 11.34 -6.20
N TRP A 298 -7.67 10.39 -6.56
CA TRP A 298 -8.43 10.45 -7.81
C TRP A 298 -9.85 10.94 -7.58
N GLN A 299 -10.30 11.81 -8.48
CA GLN A 299 -11.68 12.27 -8.53
C GLN A 299 -12.22 12.20 -9.96
N ALA A 300 -13.42 11.63 -10.13
CA ALA A 300 -14.08 11.55 -11.42
C ALA A 300 -14.24 12.95 -12.05
N GLY A 301 -13.87 13.09 -13.32
CA GLY A 301 -13.89 14.35 -14.05
C GLY A 301 -12.67 15.24 -13.85
N VAL A 302 -11.86 15.01 -12.81
CA VAL A 302 -10.63 15.78 -12.52
C VAL A 302 -9.39 14.95 -12.86
N GLY A 303 -9.34 13.70 -12.40
CA GLY A 303 -8.18 12.82 -12.51
C GLY A 303 -7.39 12.73 -11.19
N TRP A 304 -6.13 12.32 -11.28
CA TRP A 304 -5.23 12.25 -10.14
C TRP A 304 -4.64 13.62 -9.80
N SER A 305 -4.72 14.01 -8.54
CA SER A 305 -4.03 15.17 -7.99
C SER A 305 -3.28 14.78 -6.72
N LYS A 306 -2.32 15.60 -6.29
CA LYS A 306 -1.63 15.39 -5.01
C LYS A 306 -2.66 15.20 -3.90
N ALA A 307 -2.46 14.21 -3.05
CA ALA A 307 -3.40 13.96 -1.96
C ALA A 307 -3.45 15.14 -0.98
N GLN A 308 -4.65 15.70 -0.80
CA GLN A 308 -4.93 16.82 0.09
C GLN A 308 -6.10 16.46 1.01
N GLY A 309 -6.17 17.15 2.16
CA GLY A 309 -7.28 17.02 3.10
C GLY A 309 -6.97 16.13 4.31
N ALA A 310 -8.03 15.81 5.07
CA ALA A 310 -7.93 15.09 6.34
C ALA A 310 -8.22 13.57 6.21
N GLN A 311 -8.61 13.11 5.03
CA GLN A 311 -8.91 11.70 4.76
C GLN A 311 -7.83 11.09 3.88
N GLY A 312 -7.59 9.79 4.05
CA GLY A 312 -6.53 9.08 3.36
C GLY A 312 -5.12 9.42 3.86
N LEU A 313 -4.10 8.97 3.13
CA LEU A 313 -2.72 9.37 3.37
C LEU A 313 -2.45 10.77 2.76
N PRO A 314 -1.63 11.61 3.40
CA PRO A 314 -1.20 12.89 2.83
C PRO A 314 -0.35 12.66 1.58
N HIS A 315 -0.15 13.72 0.78
CA HIS A 315 0.68 13.63 -0.43
C HIS A 315 2.08 13.11 -0.13
N VAL A 316 2.68 13.47 1.01
CA VAL A 316 3.99 12.96 1.43
C VAL A 316 3.90 12.46 2.87
N ALA A 317 4.29 11.20 3.08
CA ALA A 317 4.50 10.62 4.41
C ALA A 317 5.87 9.92 4.44
N GLY A 318 6.58 9.99 5.56
CA GLY A 318 7.86 9.33 5.74
C GLY A 318 7.73 7.98 6.43
N PHE A 319 8.83 7.24 6.48
CA PHE A 319 9.04 6.17 7.44
C PHE A 319 10.53 5.95 7.70
N GLY A 320 10.85 5.30 8.82
CA GLY A 320 12.21 4.89 9.21
C GLY A 320 12.68 5.48 10.54
N TYR A 321 12.17 6.65 10.96
CA TYR A 321 12.49 7.21 12.26
C TYR A 321 11.72 6.49 13.37
N LYS A 322 12.46 5.93 14.33
CA LYS A 322 11.92 5.13 15.46
C LYS A 322 12.46 5.57 16.82
N SER A 323 12.99 6.79 16.90
CA SER A 323 13.52 7.36 18.15
C SER A 323 12.49 8.30 18.79
N SER A 324 12.85 8.92 19.91
CA SER A 324 11.96 9.79 20.66
C SER A 324 11.58 11.05 19.87
N ILE A 325 10.26 11.26 19.73
CA ILE A 325 9.69 12.46 19.12
C ILE A 325 10.08 13.73 19.90
N ASP A 326 10.20 13.66 21.23
CA ASP A 326 10.63 14.80 22.03
C ASP A 326 12.08 15.19 21.73
N VAL A 327 12.96 14.20 21.54
CA VAL A 327 14.35 14.43 21.14
C VAL A 327 14.41 15.06 19.75
N LEU A 328 13.57 14.63 18.82
CA LEU A 328 13.47 15.26 17.51
C LEU A 328 12.98 16.72 17.61
N ALA A 329 11.99 16.99 18.45
CA ALA A 329 11.51 18.35 18.71
C ALA A 329 12.57 19.24 19.36
N ASP A 330 13.39 18.69 20.28
CA ASP A 330 14.54 19.37 20.88
C ASP A 330 15.60 19.75 19.84
N GLN A 331 15.90 18.84 18.90
CA GLN A 331 16.85 19.10 17.82
C GLN A 331 16.39 20.27 16.94
N ILE A 332 15.10 20.32 16.60
CA ILE A 332 14.52 21.41 15.80
C ILE A 332 14.60 22.75 16.54
N ASP A 333 14.24 22.80 17.82
CA ASP A 333 14.35 24.04 18.60
C ASP A 333 15.80 24.48 18.76
N ALA A 334 16.73 23.55 18.99
CA ALA A 334 18.16 23.85 19.08
C ALA A 334 18.71 24.49 17.79
N GLU A 335 18.31 24.02 16.61
CA GLU A 335 18.71 24.62 15.33
C GLU A 335 18.11 26.02 15.12
N LEU A 336 16.87 26.25 15.57
CA LEU A 336 16.27 27.60 15.58
C LEU A 336 16.97 28.54 16.56
N GLN A 337 17.39 28.04 17.74
CA GLN A 337 18.14 28.84 18.72
C GLN A 337 19.53 29.20 18.20
N LYS A 338 20.24 28.23 17.62
CA LYS A 338 21.60 28.40 17.08
C LYS A 338 21.66 29.41 15.93
N SER A 339 20.64 29.42 15.06
CA SER A 339 20.55 30.39 13.97
C SER A 339 20.12 31.79 14.43
N GLY A 340 19.57 31.92 15.63
CA GLY A 340 18.96 33.16 16.13
C GLY A 340 17.69 33.56 15.38
N ALA A 341 17.18 32.70 14.49
CA ALA A 341 16.01 32.98 13.69
C ALA A 341 14.70 32.71 14.46
N SER A 342 13.65 33.46 14.14
CA SER A 342 12.30 33.20 14.66
C SER A 342 11.63 32.00 13.98
N HIS A 343 12.07 31.69 12.75
CA HIS A 343 11.55 30.62 11.92
C HIS A 343 12.64 30.13 10.95
N MET A 344 12.42 28.94 10.40
CA MET A 344 13.18 28.34 9.31
C MET A 344 12.21 27.89 8.21
N ILE A 345 12.60 28.07 6.95
CA ILE A 345 11.86 27.53 5.81
C ILE A 345 11.90 26.01 5.91
N TRP A 346 10.81 25.34 5.50
CA TRP A 346 10.66 23.89 5.62
C TRP A 346 11.84 23.12 5.02
N GLN A 347 12.31 23.53 3.84
CA GLN A 347 13.48 22.89 3.21
C GLN A 347 14.77 23.04 4.03
N ASP A 348 14.94 24.15 4.75
CA ASP A 348 16.08 24.34 5.65
C ASP A 348 15.95 23.45 6.88
N ALA A 349 14.74 23.30 7.41
CA ALA A 349 14.45 22.38 8.50
C ALA A 349 14.77 20.93 8.14
N LEU A 350 14.37 20.48 6.94
CA LEU A 350 14.70 19.13 6.45
C LEU A 350 16.21 18.94 6.23
N ARG A 351 16.94 19.98 5.81
CA ARG A 351 18.41 19.88 5.67
C ARG A 351 19.12 19.83 7.01
N ALA A 352 18.66 20.60 7.99
CA ALA A 352 19.24 20.64 9.33
C ALA A 352 18.89 19.38 10.14
N VAL A 353 17.65 18.90 10.01
CA VAL A 353 17.11 17.75 10.75
C VAL A 353 16.39 16.80 9.77
N PRO A 354 17.13 15.98 8.99
CA PRO A 354 16.54 15.12 7.96
C PRO A 354 15.54 14.10 8.48
N SER A 355 15.63 13.71 9.75
CA SER A 355 14.72 12.77 10.39
C SER A 355 13.25 13.19 10.36
N ILE A 356 12.94 14.48 10.19
CA ILE A 356 11.57 14.99 10.06
C ILE A 356 10.83 14.32 8.90
N SER A 357 11.50 14.09 7.78
CA SER A 357 10.90 13.47 6.59
C SER A 357 10.76 11.96 6.69
N ARG A 358 11.17 11.35 7.81
CA ARG A 358 11.17 9.89 8.03
C ARG A 358 10.14 9.45 9.07
N LEU A 359 9.14 10.29 9.33
CA LEU A 359 8.06 10.02 10.28
C LEU A 359 6.82 9.49 9.57
N VAL A 360 6.25 8.43 10.12
CA VAL A 360 4.90 7.98 9.76
C VAL A 360 3.86 9.03 10.21
N PRO A 361 2.64 9.06 9.63
CA PRO A 361 1.65 10.09 9.92
C PRO A 361 1.34 10.30 11.41
N LEU A 362 1.23 9.22 12.19
CA LEU A 362 0.96 9.29 13.63
C LEU A 362 2.13 9.95 14.40
N ASP A 363 3.36 9.59 14.06
CA ASP A 363 4.57 10.18 14.64
C ASP A 363 4.73 11.64 14.25
N PHE A 364 4.36 12.01 13.02
CA PHE A 364 4.36 13.40 12.58
C PHE A 364 3.31 14.24 13.32
N ALA A 365 2.12 13.68 13.60
CA ALA A 365 1.13 14.32 14.46
C ALA A 365 1.65 14.51 15.89
N SER A 366 2.36 13.51 16.41
CA SER A 366 3.02 13.58 17.71
C SER A 366 4.12 14.65 17.73
N LEU A 367 4.92 14.77 16.67
CA LEU A 367 5.93 15.83 16.52
C LEU A 367 5.27 17.21 16.56
N ARG A 368 4.15 17.39 15.85
CA ARG A 368 3.39 18.66 15.90
C ARG A 368 2.93 19.00 17.32
N SER A 369 2.53 18.01 18.10
CA SER A 369 2.17 18.19 19.51
C SER A 369 3.38 18.59 20.37
N ALA A 370 4.50 17.87 20.22
CA ALA A 370 5.75 18.14 20.93
C ALA A 370 6.30 19.54 20.60
N LEU A 371 6.31 19.94 19.34
CA LEU A 371 6.69 21.29 18.90
C LEU A 371 5.81 22.38 19.54
N ARG A 372 4.48 22.17 19.59
CA ARG A 372 3.56 23.12 20.24
C ARG A 372 3.87 23.31 21.72
N SER A 373 4.25 22.25 22.43
CA SER A 373 4.65 22.34 23.84
C SER A 373 5.89 23.22 24.05
N LYS A 374 6.73 23.36 23.00
CA LYS A 374 7.92 24.23 22.96
C LYS A 374 7.64 25.62 22.38
N GLY A 375 6.38 25.95 22.10
CA GLY A 375 6.01 27.21 21.46
C GLY A 375 6.34 27.28 19.97
N LEU A 376 6.61 26.15 19.33
CA LEU A 376 6.88 26.03 17.89
C LEU A 376 5.65 25.56 17.12
N THR A 377 5.52 26.00 15.87
CA THR A 377 4.45 25.59 14.96
C THR A 377 4.96 25.36 13.55
N ILE A 378 4.37 24.38 12.86
CA ILE A 378 4.57 24.15 11.42
C ILE A 378 3.43 24.87 10.69
N LEU A 379 3.77 25.74 9.74
CA LEU A 379 2.81 26.42 8.87
C LEU A 379 2.80 25.80 7.48
N ASN A 380 1.65 25.89 6.83
CA ASN A 380 1.46 25.45 5.46
C ASN A 380 1.36 26.64 4.51
N ASP A 381 1.66 26.45 3.23
CA ASP A 381 1.38 27.42 2.16
C ASP A 381 -0.07 27.34 1.65
N GLU A 382 -0.38 28.11 0.60
CA GLU A 382 -1.70 28.16 -0.04
C GLU A 382 -2.12 26.82 -0.67
N ASP A 383 -1.15 26.00 -1.06
CA ASP A 383 -1.36 24.67 -1.63
C ASP A 383 -1.48 23.58 -0.55
N GLY A 384 -1.35 23.97 0.73
CA GLY A 384 -1.44 23.10 1.89
C GLY A 384 -0.15 22.33 2.20
N GLU A 385 0.94 22.61 1.49
CA GLU A 385 2.26 22.01 1.68
C GLU A 385 2.99 22.67 2.86
N TYR A 386 3.92 21.97 3.51
CA TYR A 386 4.66 22.54 4.64
C TYR A 386 5.63 23.64 4.18
N ALA A 387 5.45 24.85 4.70
CA ALA A 387 6.18 26.04 4.28
C ALA A 387 7.30 26.42 5.25
N GLN A 388 7.04 26.41 6.56
CA GLN A 388 8.01 26.82 7.58
C GLN A 388 7.73 26.23 8.96
N ILE A 389 8.77 26.18 9.80
CA ILE A 389 8.69 25.89 11.23
C ILE A 389 9.21 27.11 12.00
N GLY A 390 8.51 27.57 13.03
CA GLY A 390 8.96 28.71 13.81
C GLY A 390 8.25 28.90 15.13
N ARG A 391 8.75 29.85 15.92
CA ARG A 391 8.14 30.27 17.18
C ARG A 391 6.82 30.99 16.89
N LYS A 392 5.82 30.71 17.72
CA LYS A 392 4.57 31.46 17.69
C LYS A 392 4.88 32.91 18.07
N GLY A 393 4.79 33.81 17.07
CA GLY A 393 4.92 35.25 17.25
C GLY A 393 3.77 35.87 18.03
#